data_AF-A0A0V1C6C0-F1
#
_entry.id   AF-A0A0V1C6C0-F1
#
_cell.length_a   1.000
_cell.length_b   1.000
_cell.length_c   1.000
_cell.angle_alpha   90.00
_cell.angle_beta   90.00
_cell.angle_gamma   90.00
#
_symmetry.space_group_name_H-M   'P 1'
#
loop_
_entity.id
_entity.type
_entity.pdbx_description
1 polymer ?
#
loop_
_entity_poly.entity_id
_entity_poly.type
_entity_poly.pdbx_seq_one_letter_code
_entity_poly.pdbx_strand_id
1 'polypeptide(L)'
;MKFNYLDMYAKILRHRFAASIMVWAPADARSKSICRGQHKLQKITSVQLDGVQVSRGADSAKWALIDGKNTVCFTTNDYTATEKRTPGAAVCLENAGVYNAFRAAAFNVEACNN
;
A
#
# COMPACT_ATOMS: atom_id res chain seq x y z
N MET A 1 -29.56 8.09 0.07
CA MET A 1 -28.61 7.28 -0.73
C MET A 1 -27.44 6.90 0.19
N LYS A 2 -27.24 5.61 0.48
CA LYS A 2 -26.05 5.15 1.22
C LYS A 2 -24.94 4.91 0.19
N PHE A 3 -23.89 5.73 0.18
CA PHE A 3 -22.69 5.43 -0.59
C PHE A 3 -21.99 4.25 0.08
N ASN A 4 -21.90 3.12 -0.63
CA ASN A 4 -21.13 1.97 -0.17
C ASN A 4 -19.68 2.20 -0.60
N TYR A 5 -18.87 2.77 0.29
CA TYR A 5 -17.47 3.05 0.00
C TYR A 5 -16.66 1.75 -0.06
N LEU A 6 -15.90 1.56 -1.13
CA LEU A 6 -14.99 0.43 -1.27
C LEU A 6 -13.54 0.90 -1.02
N ASP A 7 -12.89 0.25 -0.05
CA ASP A 7 -11.47 0.47 0.26
C ASP A 7 -10.60 0.18 -0.99
N MET A 8 -9.91 1.21 -1.48
CA MET A 8 -9.06 1.13 -2.68
C MET A 8 -8.06 -0.03 -2.59
N TYR A 9 -7.42 -0.22 -1.44
CA TYR A 9 -6.36 -1.21 -1.29
C TYR A 9 -6.95 -2.60 -1.01
N ALA A 10 -7.77 -2.71 0.04
CA ALA A 10 -8.24 -4.00 0.53
C ALA A 10 -9.32 -4.64 -0.35
N LYS A 11 -10.14 -3.81 -1.03
CA LYS A 11 -11.31 -4.25 -1.80
C LYS A 11 -11.15 -4.09 -3.31
N ILE A 12 -10.40 -3.10 -3.79
CA ILE A 12 -10.21 -2.89 -5.24
C ILE A 12 -8.90 -3.53 -5.71
N LEU A 13 -7.74 -3.00 -5.31
CA LEU A 13 -6.43 -3.43 -5.80
C LEU A 13 -6.14 -4.90 -5.47
N ARG A 14 -6.30 -5.31 -4.20
CA ARG A 14 -6.03 -6.70 -3.78
C ARG A 14 -6.88 -7.73 -4.52
N HIS A 15 -8.13 -7.38 -4.86
CA HIS A 15 -9.01 -8.24 -5.65
C HIS A 15 -8.65 -8.21 -7.14
N ARG A 16 -8.38 -7.02 -7.70
CA ARG A 16 -8.03 -6.86 -9.12
C ARG A 16 -6.79 -7.67 -9.49
N PHE A 17 -5.77 -7.66 -8.63
CA PHE A 17 -4.51 -8.35 -8.89
C PHE A 17 -4.46 -9.78 -8.36
N ALA A 18 -5.39 -10.16 -7.48
CA ALA A 18 -5.36 -11.43 -6.77
C ALA A 18 -3.95 -11.73 -6.23
N ALA A 19 -3.40 -10.78 -5.47
CA ALA A 19 -2.04 -10.81 -4.96
C ALA A 19 -1.94 -10.07 -3.62
N SER A 20 -0.92 -10.41 -2.83
CA SER A 20 -0.58 -9.64 -1.64
C SER A 20 -0.10 -8.24 -2.02
N ILE A 21 -0.37 -7.27 -1.16
CA ILE A 21 0.01 -5.88 -1.38
C ILE A 21 0.75 -5.33 -0.16
N MET A 22 1.78 -4.52 -0.42
CA MET A 22 2.44 -3.71 0.59
C MET A 22 2.18 -2.24 0.31
N VAL A 23 1.59 -1.53 1.27
CA VAL A 23 1.17 -0.14 1.09
C VAL A 23 2.02 0.80 1.93
N TRP A 24 2.54 1.86 1.31
CA TRP A 24 3.20 2.94 2.04
C TRP A 24 2.16 3.79 2.74
N ALA A 25 2.06 3.64 4.06
CA ALA A 25 0.93 4.15 4.84
C ALA A 25 1.38 4.86 6.12
N PRO A 26 0.64 5.86 6.60
CA PRO A 26 0.93 6.51 7.86
C PRO A 26 0.79 5.57 9.04
N ALA A 27 1.50 5.89 10.12
CA ALA A 27 1.30 5.27 11.42
C ALA A 27 -0.04 5.75 12.02
N ASP A 28 -1.15 5.25 11.50
CA ASP A 28 -2.46 5.38 12.11
C ASP A 28 -2.84 4.10 12.88
N ALA A 29 -3.51 4.24 14.02
CA ALA A 29 -3.90 3.10 14.85
C ALA A 29 -5.09 2.31 14.26
N ARG A 30 -5.83 2.91 13.32
CA ARG A 30 -7.10 2.38 12.81
C ARG A 30 -6.96 1.59 11.52
N SER A 31 -6.04 1.96 10.63
CA SER A 31 -5.77 1.17 9.42
C SER A 31 -4.61 0.23 9.72
N LYS A 32 -4.95 -1.03 10.01
CA LYS A 32 -3.98 -2.09 10.30
C LYS A 32 -3.69 -2.92 9.05
N SER A 33 -2.58 -3.65 9.08
CA SER A 33 -2.35 -4.74 8.13
C SER A 33 -3.45 -5.80 8.22
N ILE A 34 -3.81 -6.39 7.08
CA ILE A 34 -4.78 -7.48 6.95
C ILE A 34 -4.00 -8.74 6.60
N CYS A 35 -3.81 -9.59 7.59
CA CYS A 35 -2.94 -10.77 7.50
C CYS A 35 -3.68 -12.09 7.27
N ARG A 36 -5.02 -12.05 7.23
CA ARG A 36 -5.87 -13.23 7.06
C ARG A 36 -6.13 -13.52 5.58
N GLY A 37 -6.18 -14.80 5.23
CA GLY A 37 -6.47 -15.29 3.88
C GLY A 37 -5.23 -15.41 2.99
N GLN A 38 -5.44 -15.76 1.72
CA GLN A 38 -4.37 -16.04 0.76
C GLN A 38 -3.54 -14.78 0.40
N HIS A 39 -4.20 -13.63 0.22
CA HIS A 39 -3.56 -12.37 -0.16
C HIS A 39 -3.58 -11.39 0.99
N LYS A 40 -2.40 -10.97 1.43
CA LYS A 40 -2.21 -10.07 2.57
C LYS A 40 -2.24 -8.60 2.12
N LEU A 41 -2.57 -7.70 3.04
CA LEU A 41 -2.33 -6.26 2.90
C LEU A 41 -1.43 -5.86 4.05
N GLN A 42 -0.20 -5.44 3.77
CA GLN A 42 0.77 -5.09 4.81
C GLN A 42 1.16 -3.62 4.70
N LYS A 43 1.34 -2.95 5.83
CA LYS A 43 1.79 -1.57 5.88
C LYS A 43 3.30 -1.52 5.82
N ILE A 44 3.85 -0.72 4.94
CA ILE A 44 5.24 -0.27 5.01
C ILE A 44 5.27 0.85 6.06
N THR A 45 6.10 0.71 7.09
CA THR A 45 6.19 1.63 8.23
C THR A 45 7.42 2.53 8.19
N SER A 46 8.43 2.18 7.38
CA SER A 46 9.49 3.10 7.01
C SER A 46 10.02 2.82 5.60
N VAL A 47 10.38 3.89 4.89
CA VAL A 47 11.10 3.84 3.62
C VAL A 47 12.53 4.29 3.84
N GLN A 48 13.48 3.75 3.07
CA GLN A 48 14.88 4.16 3.07
C GLN A 48 15.34 4.49 1.66
N LEU A 49 15.92 5.67 1.47
CA LEU A 49 16.50 6.13 0.22
C LEU A 49 17.96 6.46 0.48
N ASP A 50 18.87 5.76 -0.19
CA ASP A 50 20.33 5.95 -0.04
C ASP A 50 20.79 5.97 1.43
N GLY A 51 20.33 4.99 2.21
CA GLY A 51 20.68 4.90 3.63
C GLY A 51 19.85 5.81 4.55
N VAL A 52 19.14 6.81 4.02
CA VAL A 52 18.36 7.78 4.81
C VAL A 52 16.92 7.31 4.98
N GLN A 53 16.45 7.24 6.23
CA GLN A 53 15.05 6.91 6.50
C GLN A 53 14.13 8.09 6.18
N VAL A 54 13.06 7.80 5.45
CA VAL A 54 11.99 8.74 5.12
C VAL A 54 10.75 8.36 5.92
N SER A 55 10.28 9.30 6.75
CA SER A 55 9.01 9.14 7.45
C SER A 55 7.84 9.35 6.50
N ARG A 56 6.69 8.73 6.76
CA ARG A 56 5.48 8.92 5.93
C ARG A 56 5.11 10.41 5.77
N GLY A 57 5.24 11.22 6.83
CA GLY A 57 4.86 12.64 6.78
C GLY A 57 5.76 13.51 5.89
N ALA A 58 6.97 13.03 5.56
CA ALA A 58 7.91 13.73 4.68
C ALA A 58 7.76 13.36 3.20
N ASP A 59 6.89 12.39 2.88
CA ASP A 59 6.65 11.92 1.53
C ASP A 59 5.19 12.23 1.14
N SER A 60 4.98 12.92 0.02
CA SER A 60 3.61 13.19 -0.47
C SER A 60 3.08 12.06 -1.36
N ALA A 61 3.96 11.20 -1.87
CA ALA A 61 3.57 10.11 -2.74
C ALA A 61 2.83 9.01 -1.98
N LYS A 62 1.79 8.48 -2.61
CA LYS A 62 0.98 7.40 -2.09
C LYS A 62 1.10 6.24 -3.06
N TRP A 63 1.64 5.12 -2.59
CA TRP A 63 1.93 4.00 -3.46
C TRP A 63 1.80 2.66 -2.75
N ALA A 64 1.62 1.61 -3.55
CA ALA A 64 1.59 0.23 -3.11
C ALA A 64 2.33 -0.68 -4.08
N LEU A 65 2.97 -1.70 -3.54
CA LEU A 65 3.59 -2.80 -4.27
C LEU A 65 2.61 -3.95 -4.38
N ILE A 66 2.53 -4.56 -5.56
CA ILE A 66 1.76 -5.78 -5.80
C ILE A 66 2.74 -6.94 -5.90
N ASP A 67 2.78 -7.78 -4.86
CA ASP A 67 3.75 -8.86 -4.73
C ASP A 67 3.56 -9.91 -5.83
N GLY A 68 4.68 -10.35 -6.40
CA GLY A 68 4.70 -11.38 -7.46
C GLY A 68 4.11 -10.92 -8.79
N LYS A 69 3.83 -9.62 -8.97
CA LYS A 69 3.30 -9.04 -10.21
C LYS A 69 4.20 -7.96 -10.82
N ASN A 70 5.38 -7.70 -10.24
CA ASN A 70 6.30 -6.64 -10.69
C ASN A 70 5.60 -5.28 -10.89
N THR A 71 4.59 -4.98 -10.07
CA THR A 71 3.69 -3.84 -10.27
C THR A 71 3.75 -2.87 -9.10
N VAL A 72 3.89 -1.59 -9.42
CA VAL A 72 3.73 -0.47 -8.47
C VAL A 72 2.47 0.29 -8.83
N CYS A 73 1.64 0.57 -7.84
CA CYS A 73 0.44 1.39 -8.01
C CYS A 73 0.59 2.71 -7.26
N PHE A 74 0.35 3.84 -7.93
CA PHE A 74 0.21 5.16 -7.33
C PHE A 74 -1.26 5.47 -7.13
N THR A 75 -1.63 5.98 -5.96
CA THR A 75 -3.03 6.21 -5.59
C THR A 75 -3.30 7.67 -5.25
N THR A 76 -4.53 8.12 -5.44
CA THR A 76 -4.95 9.46 -4.96
C THR A 76 -5.23 9.47 -3.45
N ASN A 77 -5.59 8.31 -2.90
CA ASN A 77 -6.01 8.12 -1.50
C ASN A 77 -4.88 7.48 -0.72
N ASP A 78 -4.66 7.90 0.52
CA ASP A 78 -3.77 7.21 1.44
C ASP A 78 -4.52 6.03 2.10
N TYR A 79 -3.77 5.12 2.73
CA TYR A 79 -4.35 4.01 3.48
C TYR A 79 -4.71 4.44 4.90
N THR A 80 -5.75 5.28 5.01
CA THR A 80 -6.28 5.80 6.28
C THR A 80 -7.76 5.47 6.45
N ALA A 81 -8.25 5.44 7.69
CA ALA A 81 -9.67 5.17 7.97
C ALA A 81 -10.62 6.19 7.31
N THR A 82 -10.16 7.43 7.16
CA THR A 82 -10.91 8.52 6.52
C THR A 82 -10.95 8.33 5.01
N GLU A 83 -9.80 8.14 4.36
CA GLU A 83 -9.73 8.08 2.89
C GLU A 83 -10.26 6.78 2.29
N LYS A 84 -10.44 5.72 3.09
CA LYS A 84 -11.24 4.55 2.71
C LYS A 84 -12.68 4.89 2.34
N ARG A 85 -13.18 6.07 2.76
CA ARG A 85 -14.51 6.60 2.45
C ARG A 85 -14.48 7.75 1.44
N THR A 86 -13.33 8.02 0.85
CA THR A 86 -13.17 9.06 -0.16
C THR A 86 -13.07 8.40 -1.54
N PRO A 87 -13.77 8.89 -2.57
CA PRO A 87 -13.54 8.45 -3.94
C PRO A 87 -12.07 8.58 -4.33
N GLY A 88 -11.60 7.72 -5.23
CA GLY A 88 -10.19 7.64 -5.56
C GLY A 88 -9.89 6.93 -6.85
N ALA A 89 -8.64 7.03 -7.29
CA ALA A 89 -8.09 6.34 -8.43
C ALA A 89 -6.72 5.73 -8.10
N ALA A 90 -6.30 4.80 -8.95
CA ALA A 90 -4.96 4.23 -8.93
C ALA A 90 -4.43 4.08 -10.36
N VAL A 91 -3.15 4.41 -10.55
CA VAL A 91 -2.40 4.11 -11.77
C VAL A 91 -1.36 3.06 -11.42
N CYS A 92 -1.44 1.89 -12.07
CA CYS A 92 -0.54 0.77 -11.81
C CYS A 92 0.36 0.52 -13.02
N LEU A 93 1.66 0.41 -12.76
CA LEU A 93 2.70 0.17 -13.75
C LEU A 93 3.37 -1.18 -13.47
N GLU A 94 3.29 -2.09 -14.44
CA GLU A 94 4.04 -3.34 -14.42
C GLU A 94 5.44 -3.10 -15.03
N ASN A 95 6.45 -3.07 -14.17
CA ASN A 95 7.84 -2.92 -14.56
C ASN A 95 8.74 -3.45 -13.45
N ALA A 96 9.50 -4.51 -13.72
CA ALA A 96 10.34 -5.16 -12.72
C ALA A 96 11.43 -4.24 -12.14
N GLY A 97 12.04 -3.38 -12.96
CA GLY A 97 13.07 -2.45 -12.50
C GLY A 97 12.51 -1.41 -11.52
N VAL A 98 11.37 -0.80 -11.87
CA VAL A 98 10.68 0.16 -10.99
C VAL A 98 10.19 -0.54 -9.72
N TYR A 99 9.55 -1.70 -9.84
CA TYR A 99 9.10 -2.47 -8.69
C TYR A 99 10.24 -2.80 -7.73
N ASN A 100 11.38 -3.26 -8.24
CA ASN A 100 12.54 -3.62 -7.42
C ASN A 100 13.13 -2.40 -6.70
N ALA A 101 13.16 -1.22 -7.34
CA ALA A 101 13.60 0.01 -6.69
C ALA A 101 12.71 0.39 -5.49
N PHE A 102 11.39 0.39 -5.67
CA PHE A 102 10.45 0.68 -4.58
C PHE A 102 10.45 -0.42 -3.51
N ARG A 103 10.63 -1.69 -3.91
CA ARG A 103 10.73 -2.82 -2.98
C ARG A 103 11.97 -2.73 -2.11
N ALA A 104 13.11 -2.36 -2.68
CA ALA A 104 14.35 -2.12 -1.95
C ALA A 104 14.21 -0.94 -0.97
N ALA A 105 13.47 0.10 -1.36
CA ALA A 105 13.21 1.25 -0.50
C ALA A 105 12.26 0.92 0.68
N ALA A 106 11.37 -0.07 0.53
CA ALA A 106 10.42 -0.48 1.57
C ALA A 106 11.09 -1.24 2.72
N PHE A 107 11.71 -0.51 3.65
CA PHE A 107 12.61 -1.05 4.67
C PHE A 107 11.88 -1.83 5.78
N ASN A 108 10.93 -1.20 6.48
CA ASN A 108 10.15 -1.87 7.51
C ASN A 108 8.73 -2.11 7.01
N VAL A 109 8.25 -3.35 7.18
CA VAL A 109 6.88 -3.73 6.88
C VAL A 109 6.28 -4.30 8.16
N GLU A 110 5.08 -3.84 8.52
CA GLU A 110 4.32 -4.37 9.64
C GLU A 110 4.15 -5.88 9.47
N ALA A 111 4.70 -6.61 10.43
CA ALA A 111 4.69 -8.06 10.42
C ALA A 111 3.27 -8.58 10.63
N CYS A 112 2.92 -9.60 9.85
CA CYS A 112 1.76 -10.42 10.13
C CYS A 112 2.12 -11.43 11.22
N ASN A 113 2.06 -10.99 12.46
CA ASN A 113 2.20 -11.89 13.61
C ASN A 113 0.90 -12.69 13.74
N ASN A 114 1.02 -14.02 13.69
CA ASN A 114 -0.08 -14.95 13.93
C ASN A 114 -0.43 -15.02 15.41
#